data_AF-A0A544SRH8-F1
#
_entry.id   AF-A0A544SRH8-F1
#
_cell.length_a   1.000
_cell.length_b   1.000
_cell.length_c   1.000
_cell.angle_alpha   90.00
_cell.angle_beta   90.00
_cell.angle_gamma   90.00
#
_symmetry.space_group_name_H-M   'P 1'
#
loop_
_entity.id
_entity.type
_entity.pdbx_description
1 polymer ?
#
loop_
_entity_poly.entity_id
_entity_poly.type
_entity_poly.pdbx_seq_one_letter_code
_entity_poly.pdbx_strand_id
1 'polypeptide(L)'
;MKRGLLYCFCFIFLGACNQYSEPLIQGEIVKLIIECESGETIEIVEQKTINKVLKDINQSRREGTQEMEFSIEHQVTLENSDGETESFYFFNGGKALVSGYYVHSNLEDFCEK
;
A
#
# COMPACT_ATOMS: atom_id res chain seq x y z
N MET A 1 -28.58 -18.84 -47.96
CA MET A 1 -29.31 -17.90 -47.06
C MET A 1 -28.98 -18.23 -45.62
N LYS A 2 -28.85 -17.18 -44.80
CA LYS A 2 -28.11 -17.09 -43.53
C LYS A 2 -28.64 -18.03 -42.44
N ARG A 3 -27.79 -18.94 -41.95
CA ARG A 3 -27.87 -19.50 -40.58
C ARG A 3 -26.72 -18.88 -39.80
N GLY A 4 -26.96 -17.70 -39.24
CA GLY A 4 -25.96 -16.92 -38.52
C GLY A 4 -26.55 -16.41 -37.22
N LEU A 5 -25.70 -16.46 -36.18
CA LEU A 5 -25.86 -15.83 -34.88
C LEU A 5 -27.01 -16.34 -34.01
N LEU A 6 -26.75 -17.34 -33.17
CA LEU A 6 -27.41 -17.40 -31.87
C LEU A 6 -26.60 -18.15 -30.80
N TYR A 7 -25.27 -17.98 -30.73
CA TYR A 7 -24.45 -18.58 -29.65
C TYR A 7 -23.27 -17.69 -29.24
N CYS A 8 -23.47 -16.37 -29.14
CA CYS A 8 -22.44 -15.44 -28.64
C CYS A 8 -22.99 -14.46 -27.60
N PHE A 9 -23.80 -14.92 -26.64
CA PHE A 9 -24.34 -14.04 -25.59
C PHE A 9 -24.26 -14.61 -24.17
N CYS A 10 -23.26 -15.45 -23.87
CA CYS A 10 -22.99 -15.95 -22.51
C CYS A 10 -21.50 -15.95 -22.13
N PHE A 11 -20.71 -14.95 -22.54
CA PHE A 11 -19.29 -14.82 -22.17
C PHE A 11 -18.87 -13.42 -21.70
N ILE A 12 -19.77 -12.62 -21.11
CA ILE A 12 -19.42 -11.25 -20.64
C ILE A 12 -19.68 -11.04 -19.14
N PHE A 13 -19.78 -12.09 -18.31
CA PHE A 13 -20.00 -11.91 -16.86
C PHE A 13 -19.23 -12.90 -15.98
N LEU A 14 -17.95 -13.13 -16.27
CA LEU A 14 -17.03 -13.82 -15.33
C LEU A 14 -15.76 -13.01 -14.99
N GLY A 15 -15.67 -11.75 -15.43
CA GLY A 15 -14.53 -10.86 -15.09
C GLY A 15 -14.71 -10.06 -13.81
N ALA A 16 -15.77 -10.30 -13.03
CA ALA A 16 -16.07 -9.57 -11.79
C ALA A 16 -15.94 -10.49 -10.58
N CYS A 17 -14.78 -11.12 -10.39
CA CYS A 17 -14.43 -11.80 -9.15
C CYS A 17 -12.95 -12.20 -9.16
N ASN A 18 -12.07 -11.24 -8.87
CA ASN A 18 -10.98 -11.50 -7.94
C ASN A 18 -10.51 -10.18 -7.34
N GLN A 19 -11.11 -9.78 -6.21
CA GLN A 19 -10.75 -8.56 -5.47
C GLN A 19 -9.44 -8.74 -4.66
N TYR A 20 -8.59 -9.67 -5.06
CA TYR A 20 -7.23 -9.77 -4.53
C TYR A 20 -6.32 -8.96 -5.45
N SER A 21 -6.28 -7.66 -5.22
CA SER A 21 -5.17 -6.86 -5.72
C SER A 21 -3.88 -7.40 -5.09
N GLU A 22 -2.85 -7.59 -5.90
CA GLU A 22 -1.54 -8.05 -5.40
C GLU A 22 -1.06 -7.14 -4.26
N PRO A 23 -0.43 -7.68 -3.20
CA PRO A 23 0.10 -6.86 -2.12
C PRO A 23 1.10 -5.83 -2.67
N LEU A 24 1.00 -4.58 -2.18
CA LEU A 24 1.89 -3.48 -2.53
C LEU A 24 3.29 -3.70 -1.96
N ILE A 25 3.37 -4.27 -0.76
CA ILE A 25 4.61 -4.57 -0.07
C ILE A 25 4.68 -6.08 0.13
N GLN A 26 5.78 -6.69 -0.31
CA GLN A 26 6.02 -8.13 -0.28
C GLN A 26 7.37 -8.42 0.37
N GLY A 27 7.49 -9.63 0.92
CA GLY A 27 8.72 -10.09 1.59
C GLY A 27 8.65 -9.99 3.12
N GLU A 28 9.68 -10.55 3.76
CA GLU A 28 9.86 -10.50 5.20
C GLU A 28 10.57 -9.20 5.59
N ILE A 29 9.80 -8.24 6.10
CA ILE A 29 10.33 -6.96 6.57
C ILE A 29 10.80 -7.12 8.01
N VAL A 30 12.02 -6.68 8.30
CA VAL A 30 12.65 -6.82 9.62
C VAL A 30 12.78 -5.51 10.38
N LYS A 31 12.74 -4.39 9.65
CA LYS A 31 12.88 -3.06 10.23
C LYS A 31 12.05 -2.05 9.43
N LEU A 32 11.44 -1.13 10.16
CA LEU A 32 10.71 0.02 9.62
C LEU A 32 11.30 1.28 10.25
N ILE A 33 11.77 2.20 9.42
CA ILE A 33 12.37 3.48 9.82
C ILE A 33 11.44 4.59 9.34
N ILE A 34 11.04 5.49 10.23
CA ILE A 34 10.18 6.63 9.92
C ILE A 34 10.97 7.90 10.18
N GLU A 35 11.17 8.70 9.15
CA GLU A 35 11.71 10.05 9.21
C GLU A 35 10.53 11.03 9.24
N CYS A 36 10.28 11.60 10.42
CA CYS A 36 9.20 12.54 10.66
C CYS A 36 9.54 13.91 10.08
N GLU A 37 8.50 14.69 9.74
CA GLU A 37 8.67 16.06 9.20
C GLU A 37 9.43 16.97 10.19
N SER A 38 9.27 16.70 11.48
CA SER A 38 9.96 17.37 12.59
C SER A 38 11.48 17.15 12.60
N GLY A 39 11.98 16.20 11.81
CA GLY A 39 13.38 15.75 11.81
C GLY A 39 13.69 14.64 12.82
N GLU A 40 12.70 14.15 13.56
CA GLU A 40 12.84 12.95 14.39
C GLU A 40 12.89 11.69 13.52
N THR A 41 13.70 10.71 13.93
CA THR A 41 13.74 9.38 13.30
C THR A 41 13.30 8.32 14.30
N ILE A 42 12.31 7.52 13.91
CA ILE A 42 11.75 6.44 14.71
C ILE A 42 12.11 5.13 14.05
N GLU A 43 12.79 4.25 14.80
CA GLU A 43 13.11 2.90 14.36
C GLU A 43 12.18 1.88 15.04
N ILE A 44 11.53 1.05 14.24
CA ILE A 44 10.63 -0.01 14.68
C ILE A 44 11.17 -1.35 14.18
N VAL A 45 11.61 -2.18 15.14
CA VAL A 45 12.07 -3.56 14.92
C VAL A 45 11.09 -4.60 15.49
N GLU A 46 10.02 -4.14 16.15
CA GLU A 46 9.01 -5.05 16.71
C GLU A 46 8.16 -5.65 15.59
N GLN A 47 8.32 -6.94 15.36
CA GLN A 47 7.64 -7.65 14.27
C GLN A 47 6.12 -7.57 14.31
N LYS A 48 5.52 -7.52 15.50
CA LYS A 48 4.08 -7.36 15.65
C LYS A 48 3.59 -6.04 15.04
N THR A 49 4.33 -4.98 15.27
CA THR A 49 4.02 -3.63 14.81
C THR A 49 4.26 -3.52 13.30
N ILE A 50 5.39 -4.04 12.80
CA ILE A 50 5.69 -4.12 11.36
C ILE A 50 4.58 -4.88 10.62
N ASN A 51 4.25 -6.08 11.06
CA ASN A 51 3.20 -6.89 10.41
C ASN A 51 1.83 -6.22 10.42
N LYS A 52 1.50 -5.46 11.47
CA LYS A 52 0.27 -4.66 11.52
C LYS A 52 0.29 -3.59 10.43
N VAL A 53 1.36 -2.81 10.32
CA VAL A 53 1.52 -1.76 9.29
C VAL A 53 1.39 -2.36 7.90
N LEU A 54 2.12 -3.45 7.61
CA LEU A 54 2.08 -4.11 6.31
C LEU A 54 0.68 -4.64 5.97
N LYS A 55 0.00 -5.23 6.95
CA LYS A 55 -1.37 -5.72 6.79
C LYS A 55 -2.31 -4.57 6.47
N ASP A 56 -2.24 -3.48 7.22
CA ASP A 56 -3.10 -2.31 7.05
C ASP A 56 -2.88 -1.70 5.66
N ILE A 57 -1.64 -1.53 5.20
CA ILE A 57 -1.35 -1.03 3.85
C ILE A 57 -1.90 -1.97 2.78
N ASN A 58 -1.59 -3.26 2.86
CA ASN A 58 -1.92 -4.22 1.81
C ASN A 58 -3.43 -4.49 1.69
N GLN A 59 -4.19 -4.39 2.79
CA GLN A 59 -5.63 -4.64 2.85
C GLN A 59 -6.48 -3.37 2.68
N SER A 60 -5.86 -2.19 2.69
CA SER A 60 -6.58 -0.93 2.55
C SER A 60 -6.97 -0.63 1.12
N ARG A 61 -7.97 0.24 1.00
CA ARG A 61 -8.41 0.78 -0.30
C ARG A 61 -7.27 1.60 -0.92
N ARG A 62 -7.10 1.42 -2.23
CA ARG A 62 -6.06 2.05 -3.04
C ARG A 62 -6.68 2.98 -4.08
N GLU A 63 -6.06 4.13 -4.29
CA GLU A 63 -6.43 5.10 -5.32
C GLU A 63 -5.18 5.49 -6.09
N GLY A 64 -5.26 5.50 -7.43
CA GLY A 64 -4.14 5.93 -8.26
C GLY A 64 -3.89 7.44 -8.14
N THR A 65 -2.64 7.87 -8.24
CA THR A 65 -2.23 9.24 -7.92
C THR A 65 -1.89 10.12 -9.13
N GLN A 66 -2.30 9.72 -10.33
CA GLN A 66 -1.86 10.34 -11.59
C GLN A 66 -2.14 11.85 -11.68
N GLU A 67 -3.16 12.35 -10.98
CA GLU A 67 -3.60 13.75 -10.99
C GLU A 67 -3.56 14.39 -9.58
N MET A 68 -2.87 13.77 -8.62
CA MET A 68 -2.84 14.22 -7.24
C MET A 68 -1.48 14.82 -6.88
N GLU A 69 -1.49 16.00 -6.25
CA GLU A 69 -0.32 16.58 -5.61
C GLU A 69 -0.38 16.31 -4.11
N PHE A 70 0.70 15.75 -3.56
CA PHE A 70 0.84 15.49 -2.14
C PHE A 70 1.97 16.35 -1.56
N SER A 71 1.69 17.02 -0.44
CA SER A 71 2.76 17.50 0.43
C SER A 71 3.28 16.28 1.19
N ILE A 72 4.49 15.84 0.89
CA ILE A 72 5.11 14.70 1.59
C ILE A 72 5.40 15.13 3.03
N GLU A 73 4.91 14.36 4.00
CA GLU A 73 5.05 14.66 5.43
C GLU A 73 6.11 13.77 6.08
N HIS A 74 5.98 12.44 5.97
CA HIS A 74 6.91 11.50 6.59
C HIS A 74 7.46 10.51 5.57
N GLN A 75 8.77 10.32 5.55
CA GLN A 75 9.40 9.28 4.74
C GLN A 75 9.54 8.01 5.57
N VAL A 76 9.17 6.88 4.99
CA VAL A 76 9.28 5.57 5.62
C VAL A 76 10.18 4.71 4.77
N THR A 77 11.11 4.03 5.41
CA THR A 77 11.99 3.05 4.78
C THR A 77 11.78 1.70 5.43
N LEU A 78 11.47 0.70 4.62
CA LEU A 78 11.47 -0.69 5.02
C LEU A 78 12.81 -1.32 4.69
N GLU A 79 13.25 -2.23 5.54
CA GLU A 79 14.40 -3.10 5.29
C GLU A 79 13.94 -4.55 5.43
N ASN A 80 14.23 -5.36 4.42
CA ASN A 80 13.96 -6.80 4.46
C ASN A 80 15.12 -7.58 5.10
N SER A 81 14.92 -8.88 5.33
CA SER A 81 15.95 -9.75 5.93
C SER A 81 17.23 -9.90 5.08
N ASP A 82 17.15 -9.60 3.79
CA ASP A 82 18.29 -9.58 2.87
C ASP A 82 19.04 -8.22 2.88
N GLY A 83 18.55 -7.24 3.64
CA GLY A 83 19.11 -5.89 3.76
C GLY A 83 18.73 -4.94 2.62
N GLU A 84 17.82 -5.34 1.75
CA GLU A 84 17.27 -4.46 0.70
C GLU A 84 16.26 -3.51 1.31
N THR A 85 16.21 -2.29 0.76
CA THR A 85 15.33 -1.24 1.25
C THR A 85 14.35 -0.73 0.20
N GLU A 86 13.15 -0.42 0.65
CA GLU A 86 12.12 0.24 -0.13
C GLU A 86 11.58 1.44 0.66
N SER A 87 11.40 2.59 0.00
CA SER A 87 10.89 3.80 0.63
C SER A 87 9.52 4.18 0.11
N PHE A 88 8.69 4.70 1.01
CA PHE A 88 7.37 5.26 0.72
C PHE A 88 7.06 6.39 1.70
N TYR A 89 5.84 6.93 1.66
CA TYR A 89 5.47 8.07 2.49
C TYR A 89 4.24 7.80 3.36
N PHE A 90 4.29 8.26 4.61
CA PHE A 90 3.12 8.38 5.49
C PHE A 90 2.61 9.82 5.50
N PHE A 91 1.30 9.92 5.71
CA PHE A 91 0.60 11.16 5.95
C PHE A 91 -0.19 11.11 7.24
N ASN A 92 -0.36 12.27 7.85
CA ASN A 92 -1.22 12.59 8.95
C ASN A 92 -2.62 11.99 8.71
N GLY A 93 -3.17 11.40 9.76
CA GLY A 93 -4.43 10.65 9.70
C GLY A 93 -4.28 9.21 9.17
N GLY A 94 -3.07 8.65 9.19
CA GLY A 94 -2.84 7.21 9.06
C GLY A 94 -2.80 6.67 7.64
N LYS A 95 -2.63 7.54 6.63
CA LYS A 95 -2.64 7.20 5.20
C LYS A 95 -1.22 7.05 4.67
N ALA A 96 -1.07 6.42 3.50
CA ALA A 96 0.23 6.20 2.89
C ALA A 96 0.24 6.40 1.37
N LEU A 97 1.39 6.77 0.80
CA LEU A 97 1.65 6.74 -0.64
C LEU A 97 2.68 5.65 -0.90
N VAL A 98 2.26 4.52 -1.47
CA VAL A 98 3.10 3.34 -1.69
C VAL A 98 2.99 2.92 -3.15
N SER A 99 4.11 2.83 -3.85
CA SER A 99 4.21 2.36 -5.24
C SER A 99 3.22 3.05 -6.21
N GLY A 100 3.02 4.36 -6.05
CA GLY A 100 2.12 5.17 -6.87
C GLY A 100 0.63 5.06 -6.52
N TYR A 101 0.30 4.43 -5.39
CA TYR A 101 -1.06 4.35 -4.85
C TYR A 101 -1.19 5.12 -3.55
N TYR A 102 -2.24 5.94 -3.46
CA TYR A 102 -2.70 6.50 -2.21
C TYR A 102 -3.55 5.45 -1.47
N VAL A 103 -3.11 5.11 -0.27
CA VAL A 103 -3.66 4.04 0.56
C VAL A 103 -4.40 4.65 1.74
N HIS A 104 -5.69 4.38 1.81
CA HIS A 104 -6.58 4.84 2.88
C HIS A 104 -6.52 3.91 4.09
N SER A 105 -5.33 3.82 4.70
CA SER A 105 -5.08 3.02 5.89
C SER A 105 -5.47 3.76 7.19
N ASN A 106 -5.48 3.03 8.30
CA ASN A 106 -5.67 3.56 9.66
C ASN A 106 -4.40 3.32 10.49
N LEU A 107 -3.26 3.72 9.93
CA LEU A 107 -1.97 3.57 10.62
C LEU A 107 -1.93 4.46 11.86
N GLU A 108 -1.22 3.98 12.88
CA GLU A 108 -0.92 4.78 14.05
C GLU A 108 -0.04 5.97 13.64
N ASP A 109 -0.27 7.11 14.26
CA ASP A 109 0.62 8.25 14.09
C ASP A 109 1.85 8.03 14.97
N PHE A 110 2.96 7.68 14.32
CA PHE A 110 4.21 7.44 15.02
C PHE A 110 4.91 8.75 15.39
N CYS A 111 4.67 9.83 14.63
CA CYS A 111 5.40 11.09 14.71
C CYS A 111 4.76 12.11 15.67
N GLU A 112 3.49 11.94 16.05
CA GLU A 112 2.77 12.82 17.00
C GLU A 112 2.77 12.32 18.47
N LYS A 113 3.83 11.65 18.92
CA LYS A 113 3.92 11.12 20.30
C LYS A 113 3.83 12.16 21.41
#